data_AF-A0A165TBY9-F1
#
_entry.id   AF-A0A165TBY9-F1
#
_cell.length_a   1.000
_cell.length_b   1.000
_cell.length_c   1.000
_cell.angle_alpha   90.00
_cell.angle_beta   90.00
_cell.angle_gamma   90.00
#
_symmetry.space_group_name_H-M   'P 1'
#
loop_
_entity.id
_entity.type
_entity.pdbx_description
1 polymer ?
#
loop_
_entity_poly.entity_id
_entity_poly.type
_entity_poly.pdbx_seq_one_letter_code
_entity_poly.pdbx_strand_id
1 'polypeptide(L)'
;IEALKFAIDWQARTAVGGGKKWKGDFFRRAFMCDPDYAAEFEGLTEQAAAQHLKGMDAVYKKWRNINGHTITARNRLLRLYHNV
;
A
#
# COMPACT_ATOMS: atom_id res chain seq x y z
N ILE A 1 18.45 -6.09 -0.17
CA ILE A 1 18.66 -4.64 -0.44
C ILE A 1 17.33 -3.92 -0.69
N GLU A 2 16.39 -4.44 -1.49
CA GLU A 2 15.12 -3.77 -1.81
C GLU A 2 14.17 -3.53 -0.62
N ALA A 3 14.03 -4.49 0.30
CA ALA A 3 13.15 -4.34 1.47
C ALA A 3 13.62 -3.24 2.45
N LEU A 4 14.93 -3.01 2.54
CA LEU A 4 15.53 -1.98 3.40
C LEU A 4 15.23 -0.58 2.86
N LYS A 5 15.39 -0.39 1.55
CA LYS A 5 15.02 0.84 0.85
C LYS A 5 13.54 1.17 1.05
N PHE A 6 12.67 0.17 0.97
CA PHE A 6 11.23 0.35 1.22
C PHE A 6 10.92 0.87 2.64
N ALA A 7 11.59 0.36 3.67
CA ALA A 7 11.37 0.79 5.05
C ALA A 7 11.85 2.23 5.31
N ILE A 8 13.00 2.60 4.74
CA ILE A 8 13.56 3.96 4.78
C ILE A 8 12.66 4.92 4.01
N ASP A 9 12.25 4.58 2.79
CA ASP A 9 11.33 5.40 1.98
C ASP A 9 9.97 5.57 2.67
N TRP A 10 9.46 4.53 3.32
CA TRP A 10 8.24 4.58 4.12
C TRP A 10 8.37 5.53 5.32
N GLN A 11 9.56 5.62 5.94
CA GLN A 11 9.84 6.54 7.06
C GLN A 11 10.05 7.97 6.61
N ALA A 12 10.93 8.18 5.65
CA ALA A 12 11.24 9.49 5.11
C ALA A 12 9.94 10.17 4.64
N ARG A 13 9.09 9.43 3.91
CA ARG A 13 7.81 9.96 3.42
C ARG A 13 6.78 10.19 4.54
N THR A 14 6.89 9.56 5.71
CA THR A 14 6.04 9.92 6.86
C THR A 14 6.40 11.24 7.52
N ALA A 15 7.66 11.67 7.39
CA ALA A 15 8.18 12.86 8.05
C ALA A 15 7.98 14.16 7.22
N VAL A 16 7.64 14.04 5.93
CA VAL A 16 7.44 15.19 5.02
C VAL A 16 5.97 15.41 4.66
N GLY A 17 5.62 16.66 4.31
CA GLY A 17 4.31 17.01 3.76
C GLY A 17 3.96 16.13 2.55
N GLY A 18 2.75 15.55 2.54
CA GLY A 18 2.29 14.63 1.48
C GLY A 18 2.39 13.12 1.80
N GLY A 19 3.01 12.75 2.92
CA GLY A 19 3.15 11.34 3.34
C GLY A 19 1.84 10.55 3.45
N LYS A 20 0.77 11.22 3.91
CA LYS A 20 -0.57 10.60 4.03
C LYS A 20 -1.14 10.20 2.66
N LYS A 21 -0.95 11.04 1.63
CA LYS A 21 -1.39 10.77 0.26
C LYS A 21 -0.60 9.60 -0.31
N TRP A 22 0.73 9.63 -0.18
CA TRP A 22 1.59 8.55 -0.68
C TRP A 22 1.27 7.18 -0.06
N LYS A 23 1.05 7.12 1.26
CA LYS A 23 0.59 5.88 1.90
C LYS A 23 -0.76 5.41 1.36
N GLY A 24 -1.69 6.34 1.14
CA GLY A 24 -2.97 6.05 0.52
C GLY A 24 -2.78 5.40 -0.84
N ASP A 25 -1.94 5.97 -1.69
CA ASP A 25 -1.66 5.47 -3.03
C ASP A 25 -0.94 4.12 -3.00
N PHE A 26 -0.03 3.91 -2.04
CA PHE A 26 0.60 2.60 -1.83
C PHE A 26 -0.45 1.53 -1.48
N PHE A 27 -1.33 1.78 -0.51
CA PHE A 27 -2.35 0.80 -0.14
C PHE A 27 -3.32 0.50 -1.29
N ARG A 28 -3.67 1.50 -2.09
CA ARG A 28 -4.49 1.31 -3.30
C ARG A 28 -3.79 0.40 -4.31
N ARG A 29 -2.50 0.64 -4.58
CA ARG A 29 -1.70 -0.22 -5.48
C ARG A 29 -1.55 -1.63 -4.94
N ALA A 30 -1.26 -1.77 -3.65
CA ALA A 30 -1.14 -3.07 -3.01
C ALA A 30 -2.46 -3.86 -3.09
N PHE A 31 -3.61 -3.20 -2.94
CA PHE A 31 -4.91 -3.82 -3.11
C PHE A 31 -5.15 -4.25 -4.57
N MET A 32 -4.84 -3.41 -5.56
CA MET A 32 -4.98 -3.75 -6.99
C MET A 32 -4.07 -4.90 -7.44
N CYS A 33 -3.00 -5.19 -6.69
CA CYS A 33 -2.10 -6.32 -6.94
C CYS A 33 -2.35 -7.52 -6.03
N ASP A 34 -3.34 -7.45 -5.14
CA ASP A 34 -3.67 -8.54 -4.25
C ASP A 34 -4.29 -9.69 -5.06
N PRO A 35 -3.84 -10.95 -4.91
CA PRO A 35 -4.30 -12.06 -5.73
C PRO A 35 -5.82 -12.25 -5.76
N ASP A 36 -6.51 -11.92 -4.67
CA ASP A 36 -7.96 -12.08 -4.56
C ASP A 36 -8.75 -11.02 -5.37
N TYR A 37 -8.09 -9.91 -5.73
CA TYR A 37 -8.71 -8.75 -6.39
C TYR A 37 -8.05 -8.37 -7.72
N ALA A 38 -6.85 -8.86 -8.00
CA ALA A 38 -6.02 -8.44 -9.15
C ALA A 38 -6.73 -8.67 -10.49
N ALA A 39 -7.48 -9.76 -10.63
CA ALA A 39 -8.25 -10.07 -11.83
C ALA A 39 -9.30 -8.99 -12.16
N GLU A 40 -9.80 -8.25 -11.16
CA GLU A 40 -10.75 -7.16 -11.39
C GLU A 40 -10.11 -5.90 -12.00
N PHE A 41 -8.78 -5.81 -11.96
CA PHE A 41 -8.02 -4.67 -12.47
C PHE A 41 -7.22 -5.00 -13.73
N GLU A 42 -7.20 -6.28 -14.15
CA GLU A 42 -6.46 -6.73 -15.32
C GLU A 42 -7.05 -6.12 -16.61
N GLY A 43 -6.17 -5.61 -17.48
CA GLY A 43 -6.57 -4.98 -18.74
C GLY A 43 -7.22 -3.60 -18.60
N LEU A 44 -7.45 -3.10 -17.39
CA LEU A 44 -7.98 -1.76 -17.19
C LEU A 44 -6.90 -0.70 -17.41
N THR A 45 -7.30 0.43 -18.02
CA THR A 45 -6.47 1.63 -18.03
C THR A 45 -6.37 2.22 -16.61
N GLU A 46 -5.36 3.04 -16.34
CA GLU A 46 -5.18 3.64 -15.01
C GLU A 46 -6.42 4.43 -14.54
N GLN A 47 -7.08 5.15 -15.46
CA GLN A 47 -8.31 5.88 -15.15
C GLN A 47 -9.49 4.95 -14.86
N ALA A 48 -9.63 3.86 -15.64
CA ALA A 48 -10.67 2.86 -15.42
C ALA A 48 -10.46 2.12 -14.09
N ALA A 49 -9.23 1.73 -13.77
CA ALA A 49 -8.86 1.11 -12.51
C ALA A 49 -9.14 2.03 -11.32
N ALA A 50 -8.82 3.34 -11.43
CA ALA A 50 -9.12 4.31 -10.40
C ALA A 50 -10.64 4.49 -10.17
N GLN A 51 -11.44 4.42 -11.24
CA GLN A 51 -12.90 4.50 -11.13
C GLN A 51 -13.50 3.21 -10.55
N HIS A 52 -13.02 2.04 -10.99
CA HIS A 52 -13.42 0.74 -10.45
C HIS A 52 -13.12 0.64 -8.95
N LEU A 53 -11.92 1.07 -8.56
CA LEU A 53 -11.49 1.11 -7.16
C LEU A 53 -12.39 1.99 -6.29
N LYS A 54 -12.91 3.12 -6.81
CA LYS A 54 -13.88 3.95 -6.09
C LYS A 54 -15.19 3.20 -5.84
N GLY A 55 -15.63 2.38 -6.80
CA GLY A 55 -16.79 1.50 -6.64
C GLY A 55 -16.60 0.41 -5.58
N MET A 56 -15.34 0.03 -5.31
CA MET A 56 -14.97 -1.00 -4.33
C MET A 56 -14.58 -0.44 -2.95
N ASP A 57 -14.93 0.80 -2.61
CA ASP A 57 -14.43 1.47 -1.39
C ASP A 57 -14.68 0.67 -0.09
N ALA A 58 -15.84 0.03 0.04
CA ALA A 58 -16.14 -0.81 1.19
C ALA A 58 -15.24 -2.05 1.29
N VAL A 59 -14.98 -2.71 0.16
CA VAL A 59 -14.11 -3.88 0.06
C VAL A 59 -12.67 -3.48 0.35
N TYR A 60 -12.19 -2.40 -0.27
CA TYR A 60 -10.87 -1.85 -0.02
C TYR A 60 -10.66 -1.49 1.46
N LYS A 61 -11.64 -0.84 2.11
CA LYS A 61 -11.58 -0.53 3.55
C LYS A 61 -11.46 -1.79 4.40
N LYS A 62 -12.26 -2.82 4.11
CA LYS A 62 -12.19 -4.11 4.81
C LYS A 62 -10.82 -4.76 4.63
N TRP A 63 -10.36 -4.88 3.39
CA TRP A 63 -9.04 -5.41 3.06
C TRP A 63 -7.93 -4.64 3.79
N ARG A 64 -8.00 -3.30 3.80
CA ARG A 64 -7.00 -2.47 4.46
C ARG A 64 -6.99 -2.64 5.97
N ASN A 65 -8.14 -2.86 6.60
CA ASN A 65 -8.19 -3.13 8.04
C ASN A 65 -7.53 -4.48 8.36
N ILE A 66 -7.75 -5.48 7.51
CA ILE A 66 -7.17 -6.83 7.66
C ILE A 66 -5.67 -6.82 7.33
N ASN A 67 -5.22 -6.16 6.26
CA ASN A 67 -3.83 -6.29 5.78
C ASN A 67 -2.93 -5.13 6.21
N GLY A 68 -3.52 -4.01 6.64
CA GLY A 68 -2.80 -2.79 6.98
C GLY A 68 -1.87 -2.95 8.18
N HIS A 69 -2.26 -3.78 9.15
CA HIS A 69 -1.39 -4.07 10.30
C HIS A 69 -0.17 -4.89 9.88
N THR A 70 -0.33 -5.90 9.02
CA THR A 70 0.78 -6.71 8.48
C THR A 70 1.78 -5.87 7.70
N ILE A 71 1.30 -5.01 6.80
CA ILE A 71 2.14 -4.08 6.03
C ILE A 71 2.90 -3.13 6.97
N THR A 72 2.21 -2.58 7.97
CA THR A 72 2.83 -1.66 8.94
C THR A 72 3.82 -2.37 9.86
N ALA A 73 3.51 -3.60 10.31
CA ALA A 73 4.36 -4.41 11.16
C ALA A 73 5.64 -4.84 10.42
N ARG A 74 5.54 -5.29 9.17
CA ARG A 74 6.68 -5.55 8.28
C ARG A 74 7.59 -4.33 8.18
N ASN A 75 7.01 -3.14 8.01
CA ASN A 75 7.77 -1.88 7.93
C ASN A 75 8.45 -1.51 9.25
N ARG A 76 7.83 -1.80 10.40
CA ARG A 76 8.45 -1.60 11.73
C ARG A 76 9.58 -2.58 11.98
N LEU A 77 9.39 -3.86 11.65
CA LEU A 77 10.41 -4.90 11.73
C LEU A 77 11.64 -4.54 10.93
N LEU A 78 11.47 -4.17 9.65
CA LEU A 78 12.60 -3.80 8.77
C LEU A 78 13.41 -2.60 9.30
N ARG A 79 12.81 -1.68 10.06
CA ARG A 79 13.54 -0.58 10.71
C ARG A 79 14.38 -1.04 11.90
N LEU A 80 13.84 -1.94 12.72
CA LEU A 80 14.54 -2.41 13.93
C LEU A 80 15.83 -3.14 13.58
N TYR A 81 15.80 -4.01 12.56
CA TYR A 81 16.95 -4.79 12.11
C TYR A 81 17.96 -4.01 11.24
N HIS A 82 17.70 -2.73 10.95
CA HIS A 82 18.62 -1.85 10.23
C HIS A 82 19.39 -0.89 11.16
N ASN A 83 19.04 -0.85 12.45
CA ASN A 83 19.74 -0.06 13.47
C ASN A 83 20.67 -0.92 14.35
N VAL A 84 21.03 -2.12 13.90
CA VAL A 84 22.06 -3.01 14.46
C VAL A 84 23.13 -3.19 13.39
#